data_AF-A0A1F7K9Q3-F1
#
_entry.id   AF-A0A1F7K9Q3-F1
#
_cell.length_a   1.000
_cell.length_b   1.000
_cell.length_c   1.000
_cell.angle_alpha   90.00
_cell.angle_beta   90.00
_cell.angle_gamma   90.00
#
_symmetry.space_group_name_H-M   'P 1'
#
loop_
_entity.id
_entity.type
_entity.pdbx_description
1 polymer ?
#
loop_
_entity_poly.entity_id
_entity_poly.type
_entity_poly.pdbx_seq_one_letter_code
_entity_poly.pdbx_strand_id
1 'polypeptide(L)'
;MPIKKAKAATESDQTQETIDVSQLINNEMASVERPATTVPETISEPISTVSEPVNATASDMENEHDFEKRIQDDLRQAFEVGGFLDIINTSYGFLRPNFASSKDDVYVSMSQVRKFRLRQGDEVIGLARPPKQNERFHGLLKITKINGVELKNGIPLERKKYSELTPIYPDKQIKMEYDTTILSTRILDMMAPIGFGQRGLIVSPPKAGKTILLKEIANGLAANYPKAHIMALLIGERPEEVTDMKRSIKGEVVASNFDESPEHQTSVA
;
A
#
# COMPACT_ATOMS: atom_id res chain seq x y z
N MET A 1 11.72 14.22 12.21
CA MET A 1 11.77 15.32 11.22
C MET A 1 10.34 15.78 10.96
N PRO A 2 10.06 17.09 10.97
CA PRO A 2 8.70 17.60 10.98
C PRO A 2 8.05 17.51 9.61
N ILE A 3 6.75 17.26 9.62
CA ILE A 3 5.84 17.24 8.47
C ILE A 3 5.99 18.58 7.72
N LYS A 4 6.48 18.53 6.48
CA LYS A 4 6.58 19.71 5.61
C LYS A 4 5.16 20.15 5.22
N LYS A 5 4.69 21.25 5.80
CA LYS A 5 3.59 22.04 5.26
C LYS A 5 4.06 22.68 3.94
N ALA A 6 3.48 22.28 2.82
CA ALA A 6 3.62 23.02 1.57
C ALA A 6 2.66 24.22 1.57
N LYS A 7 3.20 25.40 1.26
CA LYS A 7 2.49 26.69 1.22
C LYS A 7 2.02 26.97 -0.21
N ALA A 8 0.83 27.56 -0.32
CA ALA A 8 0.08 27.83 -1.54
C ALA A 8 0.79 28.74 -2.56
N ALA A 9 0.51 28.49 -3.84
CA ALA A 9 0.63 29.44 -4.96
C ALA A 9 -0.69 29.42 -5.76
N THR A 10 -1.00 30.55 -6.37
CA THR A 10 -2.32 31.12 -6.67
C THR A 10 -2.96 30.62 -7.99
N GLU A 11 -4.28 30.46 -7.94
CA GLU A 11 -5.35 30.49 -8.98
C GLU A 11 -4.99 30.26 -10.46
N SER A 12 -5.59 29.22 -11.06
CA SER A 12 -6.67 29.41 -12.05
C SER A 12 -7.32 28.09 -12.48
N ASP A 13 -8.64 28.16 -12.55
CA ASP A 13 -9.59 27.38 -13.34
C ASP A 13 -10.35 26.22 -12.69
N GLN A 14 -11.67 26.40 -12.73
CA GLN A 14 -12.69 25.61 -12.06
C GLN A 14 -13.13 24.48 -12.97
N THR A 15 -13.00 23.24 -12.49
CA THR A 15 -13.97 22.18 -12.77
C THR A 15 -14.13 21.41 -11.47
N GLN A 16 -15.12 21.83 -10.68
CA GLN A 16 -15.62 21.01 -9.58
C GLN A 16 -16.31 19.80 -10.20
N GLU A 17 -15.60 18.67 -10.30
CA GLU A 17 -16.26 17.37 -10.43
C GLU A 17 -17.08 17.17 -9.16
N THR A 18 -18.39 17.35 -9.28
CA THR A 18 -19.35 17.04 -8.23
C THR A 18 -19.24 15.57 -7.87
N ILE A 19 -18.73 15.29 -6.67
CA ILE A 19 -18.60 13.94 -6.13
C ILE A 19 -20.01 13.38 -5.94
N ASP A 20 -20.37 12.39 -6.76
CA ASP A 20 -21.68 11.75 -6.73
C ASP A 20 -21.83 10.87 -5.48
N VAL A 21 -22.61 11.38 -4.51
CA VAL A 21 -22.86 10.75 -3.20
C VAL A 21 -23.52 9.39 -3.36
N SER A 22 -24.31 9.19 -4.42
CA SER A 22 -25.06 7.95 -4.69
C SER A 22 -24.16 6.72 -4.88
N GLN A 23 -22.91 6.89 -5.34
CA GLN A 23 -21.94 5.78 -5.47
C GLN A 23 -21.37 5.29 -4.13
N LEU A 24 -21.50 6.09 -3.07
CA LEU A 24 -21.08 5.72 -1.70
C LEU A 24 -22.22 5.09 -0.91
N ILE A 25 -23.48 5.40 -1.23
CA ILE A 25 -24.70 4.89 -0.55
C ILE A 25 -24.86 3.38 -0.71
N ASN A 26 -24.59 2.86 -1.91
CA ASN A 26 -24.60 1.42 -2.16
C ASN A 26 -23.49 0.64 -1.42
N ASN A 27 -22.54 1.31 -0.76
CA ASN A 27 -21.36 0.66 -0.16
C ASN A 27 -21.49 0.31 1.32
N GLU A 28 -22.36 0.97 2.12
CA GLU A 28 -22.52 0.63 3.55
C GLU A 28 -23.79 -0.18 3.87
N MET A 29 -24.83 -0.12 3.04
CA MET A 29 -26.03 -0.96 3.26
C MET A 29 -25.72 -2.47 3.16
N ALA A 30 -24.64 -2.85 2.45
CA ALA A 30 -24.14 -4.22 2.39
C ALA A 30 -23.19 -4.61 3.55
N SER A 31 -22.88 -3.70 4.48
CA SER A 31 -21.90 -3.92 5.56
C SER A 31 -22.45 -3.74 6.97
N VAL A 32 -23.76 -3.93 7.18
CA VAL A 32 -24.35 -3.94 8.53
C VAL A 32 -24.09 -5.28 9.22
N GLU A 33 -22.82 -5.59 9.50
CA GLU A 33 -22.46 -6.49 10.60
C GLU A 33 -21.22 -5.93 11.31
N ARG A 34 -21.44 -5.33 12.48
CA ARG A 34 -20.39 -4.90 13.40
C ARG A 34 -20.03 -6.09 14.29
N PRO A 35 -18.76 -6.48 14.48
CA PRO A 35 -18.45 -7.46 15.50
C PRO A 35 -18.39 -6.76 16.87
N ALA A 36 -19.39 -7.04 17.71
CA ALA A 36 -19.21 -7.02 19.15
C ALA A 36 -18.66 -8.38 19.58
N THR A 37 -17.58 -8.36 20.35
CA THR A 37 -16.88 -9.55 20.85
C THR A 37 -17.73 -10.30 21.88
N THR A 38 -18.32 -11.45 21.54
CA THR A 38 -18.67 -12.54 22.48
C THR A 38 -18.97 -13.86 21.72
N VAL A 39 -18.37 -14.97 22.17
CA VAL A 39 -18.61 -16.38 21.74
C VAL A 39 -19.80 -16.93 22.57
N PRO A 40 -20.79 -17.70 22.02
CA PRO A 40 -20.67 -19.18 21.92
C PRO A 40 -21.46 -19.94 20.82
N GLU A 41 -21.00 -21.19 20.65
CA GLU A 41 -21.56 -22.46 20.13
C GLU A 41 -22.97 -22.61 19.49
N THR A 42 -22.95 -23.19 18.27
CA THR A 42 -23.67 -24.36 17.71
C THR A 42 -25.22 -24.47 17.58
N ILE A 43 -25.65 -24.79 16.33
CA ILE A 43 -26.69 -25.75 15.84
C ILE A 43 -27.78 -25.19 14.88
N SER A 44 -27.85 -25.83 13.69
CA SER A 44 -28.95 -26.09 12.73
C SER A 44 -29.55 -25.00 11.82
N GLU A 45 -29.40 -25.25 10.51
CA GLU A 45 -30.27 -24.90 9.37
C GLU A 45 -31.52 -25.82 9.28
N PRO A 46 -32.46 -25.70 8.30
CA PRO A 46 -32.80 -24.59 7.37
C PRO A 46 -34.33 -24.35 7.19
N ILE A 47 -34.80 -23.18 6.72
CA ILE A 47 -36.09 -23.06 5.98
C ILE A 47 -36.01 -22.01 4.86
N SER A 48 -36.42 -22.44 3.66
CA SER A 48 -36.72 -21.68 2.44
C SER A 48 -37.95 -20.79 2.54
N THR A 49 -37.97 -19.61 1.94
CA THR A 49 -39.17 -19.04 1.29
C THR A 49 -38.80 -17.91 0.34
N VAL A 50 -39.44 -17.93 -0.83
CA VAL A 50 -39.44 -16.90 -1.88
C VAL A 50 -40.32 -15.73 -1.42
N SER A 51 -39.88 -14.48 -1.58
CA SER A 51 -40.75 -13.31 -1.47
C SER A 51 -40.47 -12.27 -2.56
N GLU A 52 -41.57 -11.79 -3.13
CA GLU A 52 -41.79 -10.82 -4.22
C GLU A 52 -41.39 -9.37 -3.84
N PRO A 53 -41.36 -8.40 -4.80
CA PRO A 53 -40.65 -7.15 -4.61
C PRO A 53 -41.39 -6.22 -3.65
N VAL A 54 -40.67 -5.76 -2.62
CA VAL A 54 -41.20 -4.89 -1.56
C VAL A 54 -41.20 -3.44 -2.05
N ASN A 55 -42.39 -2.82 -2.08
CA ASN A 55 -42.56 -1.39 -2.30
C ASN A 55 -41.90 -0.61 -1.15
N ALA A 56 -41.03 0.34 -1.49
CA ALA A 56 -40.34 1.22 -0.53
C ALA A 56 -41.35 2.01 0.32
N THR A 57 -41.21 1.90 1.63
CA THR A 57 -42.01 2.60 2.64
C THR A 57 -41.38 3.94 3.02
N ALA A 58 -42.17 4.88 3.56
CA ALA A 58 -41.71 6.23 3.94
C ALA A 58 -40.55 6.23 4.98
N SER A 59 -40.42 5.16 5.76
CA SER A 59 -39.28 4.93 6.67
C SER A 59 -37.95 4.67 5.95
N ASP A 60 -38.00 4.19 4.71
CA ASP A 60 -36.79 3.93 3.90
C ASP A 60 -36.18 5.25 3.40
N MET A 61 -37.01 6.25 3.08
CA MET A 61 -36.57 7.58 2.64
C MET A 61 -35.95 8.43 3.76
N GLU A 62 -36.43 8.33 5.01
CA GLU A 62 -35.84 9.05 6.14
C GLU A 62 -34.44 8.50 6.49
N ASN A 63 -34.26 7.18 6.43
CA ASN A 63 -32.95 6.54 6.66
C ASN A 63 -31.92 6.88 5.58
N GLU A 64 -32.36 7.01 4.33
CA GLU A 64 -31.50 7.35 3.19
C GLU A 64 -30.96 8.79 3.31
N HIS A 65 -31.80 9.73 3.76
CA HIS A 65 -31.40 11.13 3.93
C HIS A 65 -30.44 11.36 5.11
N ASP A 66 -30.63 10.62 6.21
CA ASP A 66 -29.69 10.62 7.34
C ASP A 66 -28.35 9.98 6.97
N PHE A 67 -28.38 8.97 6.10
CA PHE A 67 -27.18 8.32 5.59
C PHE A 67 -26.35 9.25 4.69
N GLU A 68 -26.99 9.95 3.75
CA GLU A 68 -26.32 10.94 2.89
C GLU A 68 -25.63 12.05 3.68
N LYS A 69 -26.30 12.58 4.70
CA LYS A 69 -25.72 13.61 5.59
C LYS A 69 -24.46 13.10 6.28
N ARG A 70 -24.47 11.86 6.77
CA ARG A 70 -23.29 11.26 7.44
C ARG A 70 -22.12 11.10 6.48
N ILE A 71 -22.37 10.69 5.24
CA ILE A 71 -21.32 10.63 4.21
C ILE A 71 -20.77 12.02 3.89
N GLN A 72 -21.63 13.02 3.75
CA GLN A 72 -21.18 14.38 3.51
C GLN A 72 -20.33 14.92 4.66
N ASP A 73 -20.70 14.64 5.91
CA ASP A 73 -19.92 15.05 7.08
C ASP A 73 -18.58 14.29 7.17
N ASP A 74 -18.56 12.99 6.89
CA ASP A 74 -17.33 12.20 6.81
C ASP A 74 -16.42 12.70 5.68
N LEU A 75 -16.97 13.10 4.53
CA LEU A 75 -16.22 13.69 3.41
C LEU A 75 -15.66 15.07 3.73
N ARG A 76 -16.35 15.89 4.53
CA ARG A 76 -15.85 17.21 4.96
C ARG A 76 -14.62 17.11 5.86
N GLN A 77 -14.51 16.03 6.62
CA GLN A 77 -13.37 15.76 7.50
C GLN A 77 -12.33 14.84 6.86
N ALA A 78 -12.56 14.42 5.62
CA ALA A 78 -11.69 13.49 4.94
C ALA A 78 -10.34 14.13 4.58
N PHE A 79 -9.29 13.32 4.65
CA PHE A 79 -7.95 13.68 4.24
C PHE A 79 -7.35 12.57 3.38
N GLU A 80 -6.43 12.94 2.51
CA GLU A 80 -5.76 11.99 1.63
C GLU A 80 -4.75 11.15 2.42
N VAL A 81 -4.77 9.84 2.19
CA VAL A 81 -3.88 8.85 2.77
C VAL A 81 -3.34 7.94 1.69
N GLY A 82 -2.13 7.45 1.90
CA GLY A 82 -1.49 6.45 1.05
C GLY A 82 -0.74 5.43 1.90
N GLY A 83 -0.69 4.19 1.44
CA GLY A 83 0.07 3.14 2.08
C GLY A 83 -0.08 1.80 1.39
N PHE A 84 0.58 0.79 1.94
CA PHE A 84 0.56 -0.57 1.44
C PHE A 84 -0.47 -1.40 2.21
N LEU A 85 -1.35 -2.09 1.50
CA LEU A 85 -2.37 -2.92 2.09
C LEU A 85 -1.75 -4.16 2.73
N ASP A 86 -1.91 -4.28 4.05
CA ASP A 86 -1.66 -5.50 4.80
C ASP A 86 -2.97 -6.12 5.27
N ILE A 87 -3.22 -7.36 4.83
CA ILE A 87 -4.44 -8.09 5.17
C ILE A 87 -4.12 -8.99 6.36
N ILE A 88 -4.62 -8.62 7.54
CA ILE A 88 -4.32 -9.34 8.78
C ILE A 88 -5.09 -10.66 8.85
N ASN A 89 -6.36 -10.64 8.44
CA ASN A 89 -7.24 -11.81 8.45
C ASN A 89 -8.34 -11.68 7.39
N THR A 90 -9.25 -12.65 7.35
CA THR A 90 -10.39 -12.66 6.41
C THR A 90 -11.42 -11.55 6.68
N SER A 91 -11.27 -10.78 7.76
CA SER A 91 -12.25 -9.79 8.23
C SER A 91 -11.84 -8.35 7.96
N TYR A 92 -10.54 -8.02 8.01
CA TYR A 92 -10.05 -6.65 7.77
C TYR A 92 -8.57 -6.59 7.37
N GLY A 93 -8.16 -5.42 6.88
CA GLY A 93 -6.76 -5.06 6.64
C GLY A 93 -6.44 -3.64 7.09
N PHE A 94 -5.17 -3.28 6.97
CA PHE A 94 -4.66 -1.93 7.25
C PHE A 94 -3.83 -1.42 6.07
N LEU A 95 -3.93 -0.13 5.75
CA LEU A 95 -2.92 0.54 4.93
C LEU A 95 -1.78 0.99 5.84
N ARG A 96 -0.60 0.45 5.59
CA ARG A 96 0.63 0.79 6.31
C ARG A 96 1.42 1.84 5.55
N PRO A 97 1.72 3.01 6.14
CA PRO A 97 2.49 4.05 5.46
C PRO A 97 3.92 3.63 5.09
N ASN A 98 4.56 2.74 5.86
CA ASN A 98 5.96 2.35 5.66
C ASN A 98 6.19 0.82 5.82
N PHE A 99 5.28 -0.02 5.32
CA PHE A 99 5.26 -1.51 5.42
C PHE A 99 5.21 -2.12 6.83
N ALA A 100 5.60 -1.39 7.86
CA ALA A 100 5.50 -1.75 9.25
C ALA A 100 4.25 -1.11 9.90
N SER A 101 3.76 -1.77 10.95
CA SER A 101 2.62 -1.28 11.73
C SER A 101 2.92 0.07 12.36
N SER A 102 2.02 1.03 12.20
CA SER A 102 2.14 2.39 12.73
C SER A 102 0.87 2.81 13.46
N LYS A 103 0.98 3.88 14.24
CA LYS A 103 -0.19 4.56 14.81
C LYS A 103 -1.05 5.23 13.74
N ASP A 104 -0.43 5.53 12.60
CA ASP A 104 -1.06 6.19 11.45
C ASP A 104 -1.68 5.18 10.46
N ASP A 105 -1.83 3.91 10.87
CA ASP A 105 -2.44 2.87 10.05
C ASP A 105 -3.92 3.18 9.78
N VAL A 106 -4.35 2.93 8.54
CA VAL A 106 -5.72 3.20 8.09
C VAL A 106 -6.45 1.87 7.94
N TYR A 107 -7.56 1.72 8.66
CA TYR A 107 -8.43 0.55 8.56
C TYR A 107 -9.06 0.45 7.17
N VAL A 108 -9.03 -0.76 6.61
CA VAL A 108 -9.66 -1.13 5.35
C VAL A 108 -10.63 -2.28 5.58
N SER A 109 -11.89 -2.08 5.19
CA SER A 109 -12.91 -3.11 5.28
C SER A 109 -12.70 -4.20 4.21
N MET A 110 -13.05 -5.45 4.52
CA MET A 110 -12.97 -6.52 3.51
C MET A 110 -13.96 -6.36 2.36
N SER A 111 -15.05 -5.60 2.55
CA SER A 111 -15.94 -5.22 1.46
C SER A 111 -15.20 -4.36 0.42
N GLN A 112 -14.38 -3.41 0.85
CA GLN A 112 -13.52 -2.62 -0.05
C GLN A 112 -12.45 -3.49 -0.72
N VAL A 113 -11.79 -4.37 0.05
CA VAL A 113 -10.79 -5.31 -0.48
C VAL A 113 -11.38 -6.18 -1.60
N ARG A 114 -12.57 -6.77 -1.36
CA ARG A 114 -13.26 -7.61 -2.35
C ARG A 114 -13.74 -6.80 -3.55
N LYS A 115 -14.36 -5.64 -3.33
CA LYS A 115 -14.88 -4.76 -4.38
C LYS A 115 -13.79 -4.38 -5.38
N PHE A 116 -12.64 -3.93 -4.88
CA PHE A 116 -11.51 -3.48 -5.70
C PHE A 116 -10.51 -4.60 -6.05
N ARG A 117 -10.81 -5.85 -5.68
CA ARG A 117 -9.93 -7.03 -5.89
C ARG A 117 -8.49 -6.77 -5.41
N LEU A 118 -8.38 -6.10 -4.27
CA LEU A 118 -7.09 -5.78 -3.66
C LEU A 118 -6.42 -7.05 -3.15
N ARG A 119 -5.10 -7.02 -3.12
CA ARG A 119 -4.23 -8.10 -2.65
C ARG A 119 -3.23 -7.53 -1.64
N GLN A 120 -2.69 -8.39 -0.79
CA GLN A 120 -1.63 -8.01 0.12
C GLN A 120 -0.45 -7.38 -0.64
N GLY A 121 0.06 -6.26 -0.13
CA GLY A 121 1.13 -5.48 -0.75
C GLY A 121 0.69 -4.45 -1.78
N ASP A 122 -0.62 -4.32 -2.07
CA ASP A 122 -1.09 -3.26 -2.97
C ASP A 122 -0.83 -1.87 -2.37
N GLU A 123 -0.21 -0.99 -3.15
CA GLU A 123 -0.18 0.43 -2.86
C GLU A 123 -1.57 1.01 -3.12
N VAL A 124 -2.19 1.60 -2.10
CA VAL A 124 -3.53 2.18 -2.16
C VAL A 124 -3.44 3.63 -1.72
N ILE A 125 -3.97 4.52 -2.55
CA ILE A 125 -4.16 5.94 -2.22
C ILE A 125 -5.65 6.24 -2.24
N GLY A 126 -6.10 7.02 -1.27
CA GLY A 126 -7.51 7.33 -1.12
C GLY A 126 -7.78 8.39 -0.06
N LEU A 127 -9.06 8.61 0.19
CA LEU A 127 -9.54 9.48 1.26
C LEU A 127 -9.86 8.65 2.49
N ALA A 128 -9.35 9.06 3.64
CA ALA A 128 -9.69 8.50 4.94
C ALA A 128 -10.35 9.55 5.83
N ARG A 129 -11.11 9.07 6.81
CA ARG A 129 -11.69 9.89 7.87
C ARG A 129 -11.02 9.66 9.22
N PRO A 130 -11.06 10.66 10.11
CA PRO A 130 -10.75 10.47 11.52
C PRO A 130 -11.54 9.32 12.17
N PRO A 131 -10.98 8.66 13.19
CA PRO A 131 -11.71 7.66 13.97
C PRO A 131 -12.95 8.30 14.63
N LYS A 132 -14.09 7.59 14.59
CA LYS A 132 -15.27 7.93 15.39
C LYS A 132 -15.02 7.59 16.87
N GLN A 133 -15.91 8.02 17.78
CA GLN A 133 -15.73 7.88 19.23
C GLN A 133 -15.41 6.43 19.71
N ASN A 134 -15.81 5.40 18.95
CA ASN A 134 -15.55 3.99 19.27
C ASN A 134 -14.49 3.32 18.39
N GLU A 135 -13.78 4.08 17.56
CA GLU A 135 -12.77 3.56 16.63
C GLU A 135 -11.36 3.96 17.08
N ARG A 136 -10.38 3.08 16.86
CA ARG A 136 -8.97 3.35 17.20
C ARG A 136 -8.15 3.87 16.02
N PHE A 137 -8.57 3.56 14.81
CA PHE A 137 -7.83 3.84 13.57
C PHE A 137 -8.66 4.71 12.64
N HIS A 138 -7.96 5.42 11.74
CA HIS A 138 -8.59 6.09 10.61
C HIS A 138 -9.30 5.09 9.71
N GLY A 139 -10.45 5.45 9.14
CA GLY A 139 -11.21 4.58 8.25
C GLY A 139 -11.07 5.02 6.79
N LEU A 140 -10.73 4.12 5.89
CA LEU A 140 -10.69 4.40 4.44
C LEU A 140 -12.12 4.60 3.92
N LEU A 141 -12.40 5.75 3.29
CA LEU A 141 -13.70 6.06 2.69
C LEU A 141 -13.74 5.69 1.21
N LYS A 142 -12.78 6.21 0.44
CA LYS A 142 -12.77 6.10 -1.02
C LYS A 142 -11.35 5.84 -1.51
N ILE A 143 -11.22 4.91 -2.44
CA ILE A 143 -9.95 4.65 -3.13
C ILE A 143 -9.89 5.49 -4.39
N THR A 144 -8.79 6.21 -4.59
CA THR A 144 -8.54 7.02 -5.78
C THR A 144 -7.54 6.33 -6.71
N LYS A 145 -6.51 5.67 -6.16
CA LYS A 145 -5.40 5.09 -6.92
C LYS A 145 -4.97 3.74 -6.35
N ILE A 146 -4.60 2.82 -7.23
CA ILE A 146 -4.03 1.51 -6.87
C ILE A 146 -2.76 1.28 -7.69
N ASN A 147 -1.62 1.01 -7.04
CA ASN A 147 -0.32 0.72 -7.66
C ASN A 147 0.05 1.68 -8.80
N GLY A 148 0.01 2.99 -8.53
CA GLY A 148 0.33 3.97 -9.56
C GLY A 148 -0.80 4.28 -10.57
N VAL A 149 -1.93 3.55 -10.57
CA VAL A 149 -3.01 3.71 -11.55
C VAL A 149 -4.28 4.30 -10.94
N GLU A 150 -4.82 5.36 -11.55
CA GLU A 150 -6.07 5.99 -11.14
C GLU A 150 -7.29 5.11 -11.49
N LEU A 151 -8.22 5.01 -10.54
CA LEU A 151 -9.46 4.27 -10.72
C LEU A 151 -10.46 5.10 -11.54
N LYS A 152 -10.60 4.79 -12.83
CA LYS A 152 -11.71 5.33 -13.64
C LYS A 152 -13.00 4.60 -13.28
N ASN A 153 -14.00 5.34 -12.81
CA ASN A 153 -15.35 4.85 -12.48
C ASN A 153 -15.41 3.72 -11.44
N GLY A 154 -14.41 3.61 -10.56
CA GLY A 154 -14.40 2.59 -9.49
C GLY A 154 -14.28 1.14 -9.99
N ILE A 155 -13.89 0.93 -11.25
CA ILE A 155 -13.71 -0.40 -11.83
C ILE A 155 -12.35 -0.96 -11.39
N PRO A 156 -12.28 -2.19 -10.84
CA PRO A 156 -11.03 -2.82 -10.45
C PRO A 156 -10.10 -3.01 -11.65
N LEU A 157 -8.79 -2.85 -11.46
CA LEU A 157 -7.83 -3.22 -12.49
C LEU A 157 -7.84 -4.74 -12.71
N GLU A 158 -8.09 -5.16 -13.95
CA GLU A 158 -7.85 -6.54 -14.36
C GLU A 158 -6.34 -6.77 -14.48
N ARG A 159 -5.80 -7.59 -13.58
CA ARG A 159 -4.38 -7.94 -13.55
C ARG A 159 -4.17 -9.41 -13.22
N LYS A 160 -3.27 -10.03 -13.99
CA LYS A 160 -2.82 -11.41 -13.76
C LYS A 160 -2.20 -11.56 -12.37
N LYS A 161 -2.23 -12.75 -11.80
CA LYS A 161 -1.45 -13.02 -10.58
C LYS A 161 0.02 -13.16 -10.95
N TYR A 162 0.91 -12.72 -10.07
CA TYR A 162 2.36 -12.86 -10.28
C TYR A 162 2.76 -14.33 -10.53
N SER A 163 2.12 -15.27 -9.81
CA SER A 163 2.32 -16.71 -9.96
C SER A 163 1.87 -17.30 -11.30
N GLU A 164 1.06 -16.58 -12.07
CA GLU A 164 0.58 -17.01 -13.39
C GLU A 164 1.46 -16.48 -14.53
N LEU A 165 2.44 -15.62 -14.21
CA LEU A 165 3.38 -15.10 -15.20
C LEU A 165 4.39 -16.18 -15.58
N THR A 166 4.76 -16.22 -16.86
CA THR A 166 5.78 -17.15 -17.36
C THR A 166 7.16 -16.65 -16.93
N PRO A 167 7.94 -17.42 -16.16
CA PRO A 167 9.30 -17.04 -15.81
C PRO A 167 10.19 -17.14 -17.06
N ILE A 168 10.96 -16.09 -17.32
CA ILE A 168 11.93 -16.03 -18.40
C ILE A 168 13.29 -15.60 -17.85
N TYR A 169 14.36 -15.93 -18.57
CA TYR A 169 15.69 -15.40 -18.25
C TYR A 169 15.76 -13.90 -18.56
N PRO A 170 16.58 -13.14 -17.82
CA PRO A 170 16.85 -11.74 -18.15
C PRO A 170 17.39 -11.60 -19.58
N ASP A 171 16.71 -10.79 -20.39
CA ASP A 171 17.08 -10.46 -21.77
C ASP A 171 17.69 -9.06 -21.90
N LYS A 172 17.41 -8.20 -20.93
CA LYS A 172 17.87 -6.82 -20.88
C LYS A 172 18.85 -6.59 -19.73
N GLN A 173 20.11 -6.35 -20.08
CA GLN A 173 21.14 -5.95 -19.13
C GLN A 173 20.83 -4.57 -18.53
N ILE A 174 21.10 -4.45 -17.23
CA ILE A 174 21.17 -3.23 -16.46
C ILE A 174 22.62 -2.78 -16.42
N LYS A 175 22.94 -1.65 -17.04
CA LYS A 175 24.28 -1.05 -16.96
C LYS A 175 24.44 -0.34 -15.62
N MET A 176 25.44 -0.73 -14.85
CA MET A 176 25.71 -0.17 -13.53
C MET A 176 26.75 0.96 -13.58
N GLU A 177 27.61 1.00 -14.60
CA GLU A 177 28.55 2.11 -14.81
C GLU A 177 27.82 3.45 -14.92
N TYR A 178 28.15 4.40 -14.05
CA TYR A 178 27.56 5.75 -14.04
C TYR A 178 28.59 6.87 -13.81
N ASP A 179 29.73 6.56 -13.21
CA ASP A 179 30.85 7.48 -13.01
C ASP A 179 32.16 6.75 -13.32
N THR A 180 33.02 7.39 -14.11
CA THR A 180 34.34 6.86 -14.52
C THR A 180 35.29 6.59 -13.35
N THR A 181 35.12 7.28 -12.23
CA THR A 181 35.93 7.12 -11.01
C THR A 181 35.53 5.88 -10.21
N ILE A 182 34.34 5.34 -10.44
CA ILE A 182 33.77 4.22 -9.69
C ILE A 182 34.02 2.93 -10.46
N LEU A 183 35.14 2.28 -10.14
CA LEU A 183 35.59 1.09 -10.84
C LEU A 183 34.75 -0.16 -10.52
N SER A 184 34.10 -0.21 -9.35
CA SER A 184 33.34 -1.37 -8.87
C SER A 184 32.19 -1.73 -9.81
N THR A 185 31.40 -0.75 -10.25
CA THR A 185 30.26 -0.96 -11.15
C THR A 185 30.70 -1.34 -12.56
N ARG A 186 31.83 -0.81 -13.02
CA ARG A 186 32.44 -1.18 -14.32
C ARG A 186 32.91 -2.62 -14.33
N ILE A 187 33.59 -3.04 -13.26
CA ILE A 187 34.01 -4.43 -13.08
C ILE A 187 32.79 -5.34 -13.01
N LEU A 188 31.73 -4.92 -12.32
CA LEU A 188 30.48 -5.67 -12.23
C LEU A 188 29.84 -5.87 -13.60
N ASP A 189 29.73 -4.82 -14.42
CA ASP A 189 29.16 -4.90 -15.77
C ASP A 189 29.94 -5.85 -16.70
N MET A 190 31.24 -6.00 -16.50
CA MET A 190 32.09 -6.90 -17.29
C MET A 190 32.11 -8.35 -16.76
N MET A 191 32.23 -8.53 -15.45
CA MET A 191 32.48 -9.83 -14.84
C MET A 191 31.21 -10.57 -14.44
N ALA A 192 30.17 -9.83 -14.04
CA ALA A 192 28.92 -10.38 -13.53
C ALA A 192 27.75 -9.46 -13.92
N PRO A 193 27.41 -9.37 -15.23
CA PRO A 193 26.35 -8.49 -15.71
C PRO A 193 25.00 -8.83 -15.06
N ILE A 194 24.28 -7.80 -14.64
CA ILE A 194 22.97 -7.92 -13.99
C ILE A 194 21.89 -7.51 -15.00
N GLY A 195 20.81 -8.28 -15.11
CA GLY A 195 19.66 -7.96 -15.96
C GLY A 195 18.36 -7.75 -15.18
N PHE A 196 17.31 -7.27 -15.87
CA PHE A 196 15.98 -7.20 -15.28
C PHE A 196 15.43 -8.61 -15.02
N GLY A 197 15.06 -8.89 -13.77
CA GLY A 197 14.68 -10.23 -13.32
C GLY A 197 15.84 -11.09 -12.82
N GLN A 198 17.06 -10.53 -12.74
CA GLN A 198 18.22 -11.24 -12.22
C GLN A 198 18.05 -11.59 -10.74
N ARG A 199 18.42 -12.83 -10.40
CA ARG A 199 18.61 -13.27 -9.01
C ARG A 199 20.12 -13.42 -8.79
N GLY A 200 20.67 -12.63 -7.88
CA GLY A 200 22.10 -12.59 -7.60
C GLY A 200 22.37 -12.74 -6.11
N LEU A 201 23.57 -13.23 -5.78
CA LEU A 201 24.07 -13.32 -4.41
C LEU A 201 25.45 -12.70 -4.37
N ILE A 202 25.65 -11.72 -3.48
CA ILE A 202 26.96 -11.15 -3.20
C ILE A 202 27.53 -11.89 -1.99
N VAL A 203 28.52 -12.74 -2.23
CA VAL A 203 29.24 -13.44 -1.16
C VAL A 203 30.48 -12.64 -0.80
N SER A 204 30.59 -12.23 0.46
CA SER A 204 31.72 -11.43 0.93
C SER A 204 32.02 -11.71 2.39
N PRO A 205 33.30 -11.82 2.80
CA PRO A 205 33.65 -11.87 4.21
C PRO A 205 33.35 -10.52 4.91
N PRO A 206 33.29 -10.50 6.25
CA PRO A 206 33.12 -9.26 7.00
C PRO A 206 34.16 -8.20 6.61
N LYS A 207 33.74 -6.93 6.54
CA LYS A 207 34.59 -5.77 6.18
C LYS A 207 35.17 -5.78 4.75
N ALA A 208 34.69 -6.63 3.84
CA ALA A 208 35.12 -6.64 2.44
C ALA A 208 34.45 -5.57 1.55
N GLY A 209 33.67 -4.65 2.13
CA GLY A 209 33.03 -3.57 1.37
C GLY A 209 31.66 -3.91 0.77
N LYS A 210 30.95 -4.93 1.28
CA LYS A 210 29.57 -5.29 0.88
C LYS A 210 28.66 -4.06 0.77
N THR A 211 28.63 -3.26 1.84
CA THR A 211 27.76 -2.08 1.94
C THR A 211 28.12 -1.02 0.92
N ILE A 212 29.41 -0.81 0.66
CA ILE A 212 29.88 0.14 -0.36
C ILE A 212 29.42 -0.32 -1.74
N LEU A 213 29.65 -1.59 -2.08
CA LEU A 213 29.23 -2.14 -3.37
C LEU A 213 27.72 -2.04 -3.57
N LEU A 214 26.91 -2.34 -2.55
CA LEU A 214 25.44 -2.22 -2.62
C LEU A 214 24.98 -0.78 -2.85
N LYS A 215 25.62 0.20 -2.20
CA LYS A 215 25.34 1.63 -2.45
C LYS A 215 25.66 2.00 -3.90
N GLU A 216 26.81 1.55 -4.41
CA GLU A 216 27.21 1.85 -5.79
C GLU A 216 26.27 1.22 -6.82
N ILE A 217 25.82 -0.01 -6.59
CA ILE A 217 24.82 -0.67 -7.44
C ILE A 217 23.52 0.13 -7.47
N ALA A 218 23.03 0.55 -6.29
CA ALA A 218 21.78 1.29 -6.21
C ALA A 218 21.89 2.72 -6.77
N ASN A 219 23.04 3.38 -6.64
CA ASN A 219 23.30 4.67 -7.28
C ASN A 219 23.41 4.55 -8.81
N GLY A 220 24.09 3.51 -9.30
CA GLY A 220 24.14 3.20 -10.74
C GLY A 220 22.77 2.93 -11.32
N LEU A 221 21.94 2.15 -10.62
CA LEU A 221 20.53 1.94 -10.96
C LEU A 221 19.74 3.25 -11.01
N ALA A 222 19.85 4.09 -9.98
CA ALA A 222 19.12 5.35 -9.90
C ALA A 222 19.53 6.33 -11.01
N ALA A 223 20.82 6.36 -11.38
CA ALA A 223 21.34 7.22 -12.43
C ALA A 223 20.91 6.75 -13.83
N ASN A 224 21.07 5.45 -14.11
CA ASN A 224 20.87 4.91 -15.45
C ASN A 224 19.40 4.52 -15.74
N TYR A 225 18.61 4.22 -14.70
CA TYR A 225 17.24 3.73 -14.80
C TYR A 225 16.31 4.47 -13.84
N PRO A 226 16.03 5.77 -14.05
CA PRO A 226 15.21 6.58 -13.13
C PRO A 226 13.74 6.14 -13.02
N LYS A 227 13.28 5.27 -13.94
CA LYS A 227 11.94 4.66 -13.89
C LYS A 227 11.90 3.36 -13.08
N ALA A 228 13.05 2.80 -12.70
CA ALA A 228 13.10 1.59 -11.91
C ALA A 228 12.74 1.92 -10.45
N HIS A 229 11.89 1.09 -9.85
CA HIS A 229 11.59 1.19 -8.43
C HIS A 229 12.70 0.53 -7.62
N ILE A 230 13.46 1.32 -6.87
CA ILE A 230 14.59 0.83 -6.06
C ILE A 230 14.12 0.69 -4.62
N MET A 231 14.17 -0.55 -4.12
CA MET A 231 13.88 -0.87 -2.73
C MET A 231 15.12 -1.51 -2.10
N ALA A 232 15.57 -0.97 -0.97
CA ALA A 232 16.61 -1.56 -0.15
C ALA A 232 15.99 -2.08 1.15
N LEU A 233 16.02 -3.40 1.30
CA LEU A 233 15.55 -4.10 2.49
C LEU A 233 16.75 -4.49 3.36
N LEU A 234 16.79 -4.00 4.59
CA LEU A 234 17.89 -4.23 5.54
C LEU A 234 17.37 -4.99 6.76
N ILE A 235 17.76 -6.26 6.90
CA ILE A 235 17.30 -7.12 8.01
C ILE A 235 18.51 -7.48 8.88
N GLY A 236 18.37 -7.27 10.19
CA GLY A 236 19.40 -7.62 11.16
C GLY A 236 20.68 -6.79 11.04
N GLU A 237 20.62 -5.64 10.36
CA GLU A 237 21.74 -4.71 10.23
C GLU A 237 21.76 -3.71 11.39
N ARG A 238 22.89 -3.02 11.58
CA ARG A 238 23.01 -2.02 12.66
C ARG A 238 22.31 -0.70 12.32
N PRO A 239 21.73 0.01 13.31
CA PRO A 239 21.01 1.26 13.07
C PRO A 239 21.83 2.35 12.34
N GLU A 240 23.13 2.43 12.60
CA GLU A 240 24.03 3.36 11.93
C GLU A 240 24.24 3.02 10.45
N GLU A 241 24.30 1.74 10.11
CA GLU A 241 24.44 1.26 8.73
C GLU A 241 23.14 1.48 7.94
N VAL A 242 21.99 1.27 8.59
CA VAL A 242 20.67 1.61 8.04
C VAL A 242 20.56 3.11 7.75
N THR A 243 20.99 3.95 8.69
CA THR A 243 20.96 5.41 8.53
C THR A 243 21.87 5.86 7.40
N ASP A 244 23.07 5.29 7.32
CA ASP A 244 24.05 5.55 6.27
C ASP A 244 23.53 5.15 4.88
N MET A 245 22.90 3.97 4.76
CA MET A 245 22.24 3.53 3.55
C MET A 245 21.11 4.49 3.15
N LYS A 246 20.19 4.82 4.08
CA LYS A 246 19.05 5.72 3.84
C LYS A 246 19.45 7.12 3.37
N ARG A 247 20.63 7.61 3.76
CA ARG A 247 21.18 8.90 3.30
C ARG A 247 21.89 8.80 1.95
N SER A 248 22.35 7.61 1.57
CA SER A 248 23.22 7.40 0.41
C SER A 248 22.43 7.08 -0.87
N ILE A 249 21.30 6.37 -0.77
CA ILE A 249 20.54 5.89 -1.93
C ILE A 249 19.27 6.69 -2.22
N LYS A 250 19.01 6.87 -3.51
CA LYS A 250 17.75 7.44 -4.03
C LYS A 250 16.76 6.30 -4.29
N GLY A 251 16.12 5.84 -3.23
CA GLY A 251 15.14 4.77 -3.27
C GLY A 251 14.41 4.63 -1.96
N GLU A 252 13.52 3.67 -1.91
CA GLU A 252 12.82 3.31 -0.69
C GLU A 252 13.72 2.41 0.17
N VAL A 253 13.84 2.74 1.46
CA VAL A 253 14.66 1.97 2.39
C VAL A 253 13.80 1.51 3.55
N VAL A 254 13.63 0.19 3.64
CA VAL A 254 12.88 -0.51 4.68
C VAL A 254 13.88 -1.30 5.50
N ALA A 255 13.79 -1.22 6.82
CA ALA A 255 14.76 -1.86 7.70
C ALA A 255 14.11 -2.43 8.96
N SER A 256 14.65 -3.55 9.41
CA SER A 256 14.42 -4.14 10.72
C SER A 256 15.79 -4.38 11.37
N ASN A 257 16.05 -3.69 12.48
CA ASN A 257 17.36 -3.73 13.14
C ASN A 257 17.60 -5.07 13.84
N PHE A 258 18.87 -5.39 14.14
CA PHE A 258 19.23 -6.62 14.85
C PHE A 258 18.64 -6.75 16.27
N ASP A 259 18.27 -5.62 16.90
CA ASP A 259 17.64 -5.59 18.23
C ASP A 259 16.14 -5.96 18.22
N GLU A 260 15.52 -6.03 17.04
CA GLU A 260 14.10 -6.34 16.91
C GLU A 260 13.85 -7.85 16.90
N SER A 261 12.61 -8.25 17.22
CA SER A 261 12.27 -9.67 17.31
C SER A 261 12.37 -10.38 15.94
N PRO A 262 12.68 -11.68 15.91
CA PRO A 262 12.71 -12.46 14.68
C PRO A 262 11.38 -12.43 13.91
N GLU A 263 10.25 -12.37 14.61
CA GLU A 263 8.92 -12.26 14.01
C GLU A 263 8.74 -10.92 13.30
N HIS A 264 9.25 -9.83 13.89
CA HIS A 264 9.24 -8.52 13.26
C HIS A 264 10.14 -8.49 12.01
N GLN A 265 11.35 -9.04 12.12
CA GLN A 265 12.28 -9.18 10.98
C GLN A 265 11.64 -9.97 9.84
N THR A 266 10.93 -11.06 10.15
CA THR A 266 10.24 -11.90 9.16
C THR A 266 9.02 -11.20 8.56
N SER A 267 8.30 -10.39 9.33
CA SER A 267 7.17 -9.62 8.82
C SER A 267 7.59 -8.48 7.89
N VAL A 268 8.80 -7.94 8.07
CA VAL A 268 9.35 -6.86 7.26
C VAL A 268 10.02 -7.41 5.99
N ALA A 269 10.56 -8.64 6.05
CA ALA A 269 11.26 -9.30 4.94
C ALA A 269 10.33 -9.87 3.87
#